data_AF-L1I7K5-F1
#
_entry.id   AF-L1I7K5-F1
#
_cell.length_a   1.000
_cell.length_b   1.000
_cell.length_c   1.000
_cell.angle_alpha   90.00
_cell.angle_beta   90.00
_cell.angle_gamma   90.00
#
_symmetry.space_group_name_H-M   'P 1'
#
loop_
_entity.id
_entity.type
_entity.pdbx_description
1 polymer ?
#
loop_
_entity_poly.entity_id
_entity_poly.type
_entity_poly.pdbx_seq_one_letter_code
_entity_poly.pdbx_strand_id
1 'polypeptide(L)'
;MEGPFFPRHPQQSFGSPFGQKDSTCRVEELARALRDSTVITPARFSWVTADQLCSWLRSQSRVKVLPIDVRDAKESTGGMIVGALQLDSAMQQVQLDKLVEMWRSGRHLVFYCTKSLTRAPVMAQQLLSRLENLGCVGVSCDEDLRVSVLEGGIVALMQAVMRLYSQQTVELEPPKDLVVNFQPEKWIFCYSPDGPHVAHVSEISENSEREVEELVEEEMCDELTFLVDQSMSLSPQVQGSMPYIS
;
A
#
# COMPACT_ATOMS: atom_id res chain seq x y z
N MET A 1 -63.38 -33.59 -27.87
CA MET A 1 -62.10 -34.30 -27.73
C MET A 1 -61.09 -33.27 -27.25
N GLU A 2 -60.90 -33.20 -25.93
CA GLU A 2 -59.99 -32.26 -25.27
C GLU A 2 -58.61 -32.93 -25.14
N GLY A 3 -57.58 -32.27 -25.65
CA GLY A 3 -56.19 -32.73 -25.54
C GLY A 3 -55.56 -32.36 -24.20
N PRO A 4 -54.51 -33.06 -23.75
CA PRO A 4 -53.94 -32.87 -22.43
C PRO A 4 -53.16 -31.54 -22.33
N PHE A 5 -53.51 -30.78 -21.30
CA PHE A 5 -52.84 -29.56 -20.85
C PHE A 5 -51.54 -29.94 -20.12
N PHE A 6 -50.38 -29.58 -20.68
CA PHE A 6 -49.10 -29.65 -19.97
C PHE A 6 -48.69 -28.24 -19.51
N PRO A 7 -48.50 -27.97 -18.20
CA PRO A 7 -47.98 -26.70 -17.75
C PRO A 7 -46.49 -26.58 -18.10
N ARG A 8 -46.15 -25.61 -18.96
CA ARG A 8 -44.77 -25.17 -19.18
C ARG A 8 -44.32 -24.34 -17.98
N HIS A 9 -43.33 -24.85 -17.23
CA HIS A 9 -42.59 -24.03 -16.28
C HIS A 9 -41.83 -22.92 -17.03
N PRO A 10 -41.90 -21.65 -16.59
CA PRO A 10 -40.99 -20.64 -17.07
C PRO A 10 -39.57 -20.93 -16.56
N GLN A 11 -38.63 -20.84 -17.50
CA GLN A 11 -37.20 -21.03 -17.31
C GLN A 11 -36.69 -20.26 -16.10
N GLN A 12 -36.10 -20.98 -15.13
CA GLN A 12 -35.20 -20.37 -14.16
C GLN A 12 -33.96 -19.90 -14.93
N SER A 13 -33.88 -18.59 -15.16
CA SER A 13 -32.62 -17.92 -15.47
C SER A 13 -31.68 -18.12 -14.28
N PHE A 14 -30.58 -18.85 -14.49
CA PHE A 14 -29.44 -18.87 -13.58
C PHE A 14 -28.84 -17.45 -13.54
N GLY A 15 -29.36 -16.63 -12.63
CA GLY A 15 -28.68 -15.42 -12.19
C GLY A 15 -27.42 -15.83 -11.46
N SER A 16 -26.28 -15.62 -12.11
CA SER A 16 -24.97 -15.78 -11.49
C SER A 16 -24.84 -14.78 -10.33
N PRO A 17 -24.60 -15.22 -9.08
CA PRO A 17 -24.43 -14.31 -7.95
C PRO A 17 -22.95 -13.92 -7.82
N PHE A 18 -22.33 -13.51 -8.92
CA PHE A 18 -21.06 -12.79 -8.83
C PHE A 18 -21.39 -11.31 -8.79
N GLY A 19 -21.81 -10.89 -7.59
CA GLY A 19 -21.83 -9.49 -7.23
C GLY A 19 -20.48 -8.88 -7.55
N GLN A 20 -20.51 -7.72 -8.22
CA GLN A 20 -19.40 -6.80 -8.31
C GLN A 20 -18.92 -6.55 -6.89
N LYS A 21 -17.88 -7.28 -6.47
CA LYS A 21 -17.21 -7.06 -5.20
C LYS A 21 -16.35 -5.83 -5.41
N ASP A 22 -16.79 -4.73 -4.82
CA ASP A 22 -16.00 -3.51 -4.61
C ASP A 22 -14.59 -3.90 -4.13
N SER A 23 -13.63 -3.83 -5.04
CA SER A 23 -12.22 -4.12 -4.78
C SER A 23 -11.62 -3.14 -3.77
N THR A 24 -12.22 -1.95 -3.62
CA THR A 24 -11.90 -0.94 -2.62
C THR A 24 -12.22 -1.40 -1.20
N CYS A 25 -13.33 -2.13 -1.00
CA CYS A 25 -13.72 -2.69 0.30
C CYS A 25 -12.67 -3.69 0.82
N ARG A 26 -12.09 -4.49 -0.09
CA ARG A 26 -11.05 -5.47 0.27
C ARG A 26 -9.74 -4.81 0.72
N VAL A 27 -9.37 -3.64 0.18
CA VAL A 27 -8.13 -2.96 0.59
C VAL A 27 -8.29 -2.36 1.98
N GLU A 28 -9.43 -1.76 2.30
CA GLU A 28 -9.70 -1.22 3.64
C GLU A 28 -9.88 -2.34 4.68
N GLU A 29 -10.54 -3.44 4.33
CA GLU A 29 -10.64 -4.63 5.18
C GLU A 29 -9.29 -5.30 5.39
N LEU A 30 -8.43 -5.40 4.36
CA LEU A 30 -7.08 -5.93 4.51
C LEU A 30 -6.19 -5.00 5.33
N ALA A 31 -6.29 -3.68 5.15
CA ALA A 31 -5.59 -2.71 5.99
C ALA A 31 -6.08 -2.74 7.44
N ARG A 32 -7.38 -2.97 7.67
CA ARG A 32 -7.96 -3.19 9.02
C ARG A 32 -7.51 -4.53 9.61
N ALA A 33 -7.56 -5.61 8.85
CA ALA A 33 -7.09 -6.93 9.27
C ALA A 33 -5.58 -6.97 9.54
N LEU A 34 -4.76 -6.25 8.76
CA LEU A 34 -3.32 -6.09 9.04
C LEU A 34 -3.06 -5.24 10.29
N ARG A 35 -3.93 -4.26 10.61
CA ARG A 35 -3.89 -3.55 11.90
C ARG A 35 -4.25 -4.45 13.08
N ASP A 36 -5.17 -5.39 12.89
CA ASP A 36 -5.69 -6.25 13.96
C ASP A 36 -4.90 -7.58 14.12
N SER A 37 -4.19 -8.03 13.08
CA SER A 37 -3.47 -9.32 13.02
C SER A 37 -2.04 -9.28 13.60
N THR A 38 -1.53 -8.11 14.00
CA THR A 38 -0.22 -8.02 14.66
C THR A 38 -0.28 -8.50 16.12
N VAL A 39 -0.22 -9.82 16.31
CA VAL A 39 0.01 -10.51 17.59
C VAL A 39 1.46 -10.33 18.10
N ILE A 40 2.26 -9.39 17.57
CA ILE A 40 3.60 -9.08 18.10
C ILE A 40 3.79 -7.56 18.15
N THR A 41 3.58 -7.02 19.36
CA THR A 41 3.81 -5.62 19.78
C THR A 41 2.79 -4.61 19.23
N PRO A 42 2.09 -3.82 20.07
CA PRO A 42 1.25 -2.72 19.59
C PRO A 42 2.11 -1.78 18.74
N ALA A 43 1.61 -1.36 17.58
CA ALA A 43 2.30 -0.38 16.75
C ALA A 43 2.66 0.83 17.62
N ARG A 44 3.96 1.01 17.87
CA ARG A 44 4.50 2.03 18.79
C ARG A 44 4.49 3.44 18.18
N PHE A 45 4.04 3.57 16.93
CA PHE A 45 3.82 4.83 16.24
C PHE A 45 2.32 5.01 15.96
N SER A 46 1.90 6.26 15.79
CA SER A 46 0.53 6.59 15.40
C SER A 46 0.37 6.77 13.89
N TRP A 47 -0.84 6.58 13.38
CA TRP A 47 -1.18 6.91 12.00
C TRP A 47 -1.76 8.32 11.94
N VAL A 48 -1.38 9.09 10.92
CA VAL A 48 -1.87 10.44 10.67
C VAL A 48 -2.48 10.50 9.29
N THR A 49 -3.68 11.08 9.19
CA THR A 49 -4.37 11.25 7.90
C THR A 49 -3.78 12.41 7.11
N ALA A 50 -3.98 12.38 5.79
CA ALA A 50 -3.59 13.47 4.89
C ALA A 50 -4.18 14.82 5.31
N ASP A 51 -5.45 14.86 5.72
CA ASP A 51 -6.13 16.09 6.14
C ASP A 51 -5.52 16.65 7.44
N GLN A 52 -5.22 15.78 8.42
CA GLN A 52 -4.55 16.18 9.65
C GLN A 52 -3.15 16.75 9.38
N LEU A 53 -2.35 16.09 8.54
CA LEU A 53 -1.03 16.57 8.18
C LEU A 53 -1.11 17.92 7.44
N CYS A 54 -2.01 18.07 6.47
CA CYS A 54 -2.27 19.35 5.79
C CYS A 54 -2.60 20.46 6.80
N SER A 55 -3.48 20.16 7.77
CA SER A 55 -3.83 21.11 8.82
C SER A 55 -2.62 21.49 9.66
N TRP A 56 -1.76 20.53 10.04
CA TRP A 56 -0.57 20.80 10.83
C TRP A 56 0.45 21.66 10.07
N LEU A 57 0.70 21.36 8.80
CA LEU A 57 1.64 22.08 7.94
C LEU A 57 1.22 23.54 7.70
N ARG A 58 -0.08 23.80 7.53
CA ARG A 58 -0.60 25.17 7.30
C ARG A 58 -0.76 25.97 8.59
N SER A 59 -1.05 25.29 9.69
CA SER A 59 -1.22 25.97 10.98
C SER A 59 0.12 26.47 11.49
N GLN A 60 0.14 27.65 12.13
CA GLN A 60 1.24 28.05 13.04
C GLN A 60 1.17 27.26 14.35
N SER A 61 0.88 25.97 14.27
CA SER A 61 0.70 25.07 15.39
C SER A 61 1.95 25.03 16.27
N ARG A 62 1.75 24.80 17.56
CA ARG A 62 2.84 24.54 18.52
C ARG A 62 3.61 23.26 18.16
N VAL A 63 2.99 22.34 17.44
CA VAL A 63 3.58 21.06 17.02
C VAL A 63 4.51 21.32 15.83
N LYS A 64 5.82 21.21 16.07
CA LYS A 64 6.83 21.31 15.01
C LYS A 64 6.90 19.99 14.25
N VAL A 65 6.06 19.85 13.23
CA VAL A 65 6.05 18.66 12.37
C VAL A 65 7.25 18.68 11.43
N LEU A 66 7.87 17.52 11.25
CA LEU A 66 8.91 17.27 10.26
C LEU A 66 8.52 16.04 9.43
N PRO A 67 8.09 16.23 8.17
CA PRO A 67 7.86 15.11 7.26
C PRO A 67 9.19 14.41 6.92
N ILE A 68 9.18 13.09 6.90
CA ILE A 68 10.34 12.25 6.58
C ILE A 68 10.01 11.44 5.34
N ASP A 69 10.66 11.76 4.23
CA ASP A 69 10.50 11.06 2.95
C ASP A 69 11.45 9.87 2.90
N VAL A 70 10.90 8.66 2.83
CA VAL A 70 11.69 7.42 2.71
C VAL A 70 11.50 6.75 1.35
N ARG A 71 11.01 7.49 0.35
CA ARG A 71 11.03 7.06 -1.04
C ARG A 71 12.45 7.01 -1.57
N ASP A 72 12.67 6.16 -2.57
CA ASP A 72 13.96 6.16 -3.26
C ASP A 72 14.12 7.40 -4.15
N ALA A 73 15.30 7.57 -4.74
CA ALA A 73 15.59 8.70 -5.61
C ALA A 73 14.70 8.76 -6.86
N LYS A 74 14.19 7.62 -7.36
CA LYS A 74 13.36 7.54 -8.57
C LYS A 74 11.92 7.95 -8.27
N GLU A 75 11.37 7.47 -7.16
CA GLU A 75 10.00 7.74 -6.70
C GLU A 75 9.83 9.08 -6.01
N SER A 76 10.92 9.67 -5.50
CA SER A 76 10.92 11.03 -4.97
C SER A 76 10.87 12.10 -6.06
N THR A 77 11.20 11.74 -7.31
CA THR A 77 10.87 12.59 -8.48
C THR A 77 9.36 12.76 -8.54
N GLY A 78 8.85 13.95 -8.89
CA GLY A 78 7.42 14.25 -8.84
C GLY A 78 7.01 15.25 -7.77
N GLY A 79 7.83 15.43 -6.74
CA GLY A 79 7.60 16.40 -5.68
C GLY A 79 7.59 15.77 -4.30
N MET A 80 7.75 16.60 -3.28
CA MET A 80 7.88 16.20 -1.88
C MET A 80 7.02 17.09 -0.99
N ILE A 81 6.70 16.61 0.21
CA ILE A 81 6.03 17.43 1.21
C ILE A 81 6.95 18.59 1.59
N VAL A 82 6.39 19.78 1.78
CA VAL A 82 7.16 20.98 2.18
C VAL A 82 7.98 20.69 3.44
N GLY A 83 9.24 21.10 3.42
CA GLY A 83 10.16 20.91 4.55
C GLY A 83 10.51 19.44 4.85
N ALA A 84 10.15 18.50 3.98
CA ALA A 84 10.48 17.10 4.16
C ALA A 84 12.00 16.88 4.19
N LEU A 85 12.44 16.01 5.10
CA LEU A 85 13.79 15.47 5.08
C LEU A 85 13.77 14.16 4.30
N GLN A 86 14.44 14.13 3.16
CA GLN A 86 14.64 12.89 2.42
C GLN A 86 15.72 12.04 3.06
N LEU A 87 15.42 10.77 3.23
CA LEU A 87 16.34 9.74 3.68
C LEU A 87 16.60 8.75 2.56
N ASP A 88 17.78 8.17 2.58
CA ASP A 88 18.10 7.06 1.71
C ASP A 88 17.33 5.82 2.19
N SER A 89 16.89 4.98 1.25
CA SER A 89 16.21 3.72 1.55
C SER A 89 17.13 2.77 2.34
N ALA A 90 18.44 2.86 2.11
CA ALA A 90 19.47 2.26 2.95
C ALA A 90 19.80 3.18 4.12
N MET A 91 18.87 3.32 5.07
CA MET A 91 19.02 4.20 6.22
C MET A 91 20.28 3.84 7.03
N GLN A 92 21.31 4.67 6.92
CA GLN A 92 22.56 4.47 7.66
C GLN A 92 22.37 4.86 9.13
N GLN A 93 23.14 4.27 10.05
CA GLN A 93 23.07 4.61 11.48
C GLN A 93 23.22 6.12 11.74
N VAL A 94 24.05 6.81 10.94
CA VAL A 94 24.24 8.26 11.02
C VAL A 94 22.93 9.03 10.77
N GLN A 95 22.10 8.56 9.84
CA GLN A 95 20.79 9.18 9.56
C GLN A 95 19.80 8.91 10.69
N LEU A 96 19.80 7.70 11.26
CA LEU A 96 19.00 7.37 12.45
C LEU A 96 19.35 8.27 13.64
N ASP A 97 20.63 8.47 13.93
CA ASP A 97 21.06 9.30 15.05
C ASP A 97 20.66 10.78 14.86
N LYS A 98 20.69 11.28 13.60
CA LYS A 98 20.16 12.60 13.26
C LYS A 98 18.65 12.70 13.51
N LEU A 99 17.89 11.65 13.19
CA LEU A 99 16.45 11.62 13.50
C LEU A 99 16.19 11.59 15.00
N VAL A 100 16.99 10.86 15.78
CA VAL A 100 16.92 10.86 17.24
C VAL A 100 17.14 12.26 17.80
N GLU A 101 18.13 13.00 17.28
CA GLU A 101 18.36 14.40 17.68
C GLU A 101 17.18 15.30 17.34
N MET A 102 16.62 15.17 16.12
CA MET A 102 15.42 15.92 15.71
C MET A 102 14.22 15.61 16.61
N TRP A 103 14.00 14.34 16.96
CA TRP A 103 12.95 13.92 17.88
C TRP A 103 13.17 14.52 19.28
N ARG A 104 14.40 14.45 19.82
CA ARG A 104 14.78 15.05 21.12
C ARG A 104 14.58 16.57 21.15
N SER A 105 14.71 17.25 20.01
CA SER A 105 14.42 18.69 19.88
C SER A 105 12.92 19.04 19.97
N GLY A 106 12.06 18.04 20.18
CA GLY A 106 10.62 18.19 20.32
C GLY A 106 9.85 18.21 19.01
N ARG A 107 10.47 17.77 17.90
CA ARG A 107 9.78 17.66 16.60
C ARG A 107 8.90 16.41 16.56
N HIS A 108 7.76 16.54 15.91
CA HIS A 108 6.90 15.42 15.56
C HIS A 108 7.33 14.89 14.19
N LEU A 109 7.85 13.67 14.15
CA LEU A 109 8.35 13.06 12.92
C LEU A 109 7.24 12.28 12.24
N VAL A 110 6.93 12.63 10.98
CA VAL A 110 5.88 11.97 10.19
C VAL A 110 6.51 11.29 8.99
N PHE A 111 6.64 9.97 9.05
CA PHE A 111 7.22 9.16 7.98
C PHE A 111 6.21 8.94 6.86
N TYR A 112 6.67 9.02 5.63
CA TYR A 112 5.86 8.67 4.47
C TYR A 112 6.72 8.06 3.36
N CYS A 113 6.09 7.20 2.56
CA CYS A 113 6.60 6.85 1.24
C CYS A 113 5.48 7.05 0.20
N THR A 114 5.55 6.37 -0.95
CA THR A 114 4.53 6.48 -2.01
C THR A 114 3.12 6.20 -1.44
N LYS A 115 2.93 5.04 -0.79
CA LYS A 115 1.65 4.63 -0.15
C LYS A 115 1.72 4.37 1.36
N SER A 116 2.91 4.45 1.96
CA SER A 116 3.15 4.10 3.37
C SER A 116 2.73 2.69 3.80
N LEU A 117 2.69 1.72 2.87
CA LEU A 117 2.32 0.33 3.19
C LEU A 117 3.45 -0.46 3.86
N THR A 118 4.71 -0.18 3.50
CA THR A 118 5.87 -0.98 3.93
C THR A 118 7.01 -0.11 4.47
N ARG A 119 7.67 0.66 3.61
CA ARG A 119 8.90 1.39 3.95
C ARG A 119 8.73 2.39 5.08
N ALA A 120 7.69 3.23 5.03
CA ALA A 120 7.48 4.23 6.08
C ALA A 120 7.22 3.62 7.47
N PRO A 121 6.32 2.61 7.62
CA PRO A 121 6.19 1.86 8.87
C PRO A 121 7.49 1.21 9.36
N VAL A 122 8.25 0.57 8.46
CA VAL A 122 9.52 -0.08 8.81
C VAL A 122 10.53 0.94 9.33
N MET A 123 10.66 2.09 8.66
CA MET A 123 11.59 3.15 9.07
C MET A 123 11.17 3.81 10.39
N ALA A 124 9.87 4.03 10.60
CA ALA A 124 9.35 4.53 11.88
C ALA A 124 9.67 3.56 13.03
N GLN A 125 9.48 2.26 12.80
CA GLN A 125 9.79 1.22 13.78
C GLN A 125 11.30 1.14 14.07
N GLN A 126 12.16 1.25 13.06
CA GLN A 126 13.62 1.30 13.25
C GLN A 126 14.06 2.47 14.14
N LEU A 127 13.47 3.65 13.92
CA LEU A 127 13.73 4.80 14.79
C LEU A 127 13.28 4.54 16.23
N LEU A 128 12.09 3.99 16.42
CA LEU A 128 11.56 3.67 17.75
C LEU A 128 12.44 2.66 18.49
N SER A 129 12.85 1.58 17.81
CA SER A 129 13.81 0.62 18.39
C SER A 129 15.17 1.25 18.70
N ARG A 130 15.63 2.23 17.89
CA ARG A 130 16.84 3.00 18.22
C ARG A 130 16.64 3.86 19.47
N LEU A 131 15.49 4.52 19.62
CA LEU A 131 15.15 5.32 20.80
C LEU A 131 15.07 4.47 22.07
N GLU A 132 14.47 3.27 21.98
CA GLU A 132 14.42 2.29 23.07
C GLU A 132 15.82 1.85 23.51
N ASN A 133 16.67 1.48 22.55
CA ASN A 133 18.05 1.08 22.82
C ASN A 133 18.89 2.19 23.48
N LEU A 134 18.53 3.45 23.24
CA LEU A 134 19.15 4.61 23.87
C LEU A 134 18.50 5.00 25.20
N GLY A 135 17.46 4.28 25.64
CA GLY A 135 16.71 4.58 26.86
C GLY A 135 15.90 5.88 26.79
N CYS A 136 15.63 6.40 25.58
CA CYS A 136 14.86 7.62 25.37
C CYS A 136 13.36 7.43 25.55
N VAL A 137 12.90 6.20 25.35
CA VAL A 137 11.49 5.83 25.22
C VAL A 137 11.26 4.61 26.11
N GLY A 138 10.41 4.77 27.12
CA GLY A 138 10.01 3.70 28.05
C GLY A 138 8.80 2.90 27.52
N VAL A 139 8.28 1.95 28.29
CA VAL A 139 7.16 1.08 27.87
C VAL A 139 5.79 1.81 27.85
N SER A 140 5.70 3.06 28.34
CA SER A 140 4.44 3.83 28.34
C SER A 140 4.63 5.34 28.55
N CYS A 141 5.38 6.02 27.68
CA CYS A 141 5.56 7.47 27.77
C CYS A 141 4.71 8.14 26.69
N ASP A 142 3.88 9.15 27.05
CA ASP A 142 3.15 9.98 26.06
C ASP A 142 4.08 10.66 25.03
N GLU A 143 5.39 10.75 25.32
CA GLU A 143 6.40 11.22 24.36
C GLU A 143 6.61 10.29 23.15
N ASP A 144 6.18 9.03 23.24
CA ASP A 144 6.20 8.04 22.16
C ASP A 144 5.28 8.46 20.99
N LEU A 145 4.32 9.35 21.25
CA LEU A 145 3.31 9.81 20.29
C LEU A 145 3.87 10.74 19.19
N ARG A 146 5.14 11.16 19.27
CA ARG A 146 5.80 12.07 18.31
C ARG A 146 6.39 11.36 17.08
N VAL A 147 6.18 10.06 16.95
CA VAL A 147 6.51 9.30 15.74
C VAL A 147 5.21 8.84 15.10
N SER A 148 4.98 9.26 13.86
CA SER A 148 3.78 8.87 13.11
C SER A 148 4.11 8.46 11.69
N VAL A 149 3.17 7.76 11.07
CA VAL A 149 3.19 7.40 9.65
C VAL A 149 2.00 8.06 8.95
N LEU A 150 2.25 8.68 7.79
CA LEU A 150 1.21 9.25 6.94
C LEU A 150 0.41 8.12 6.27
N GLU A 151 -0.87 8.03 6.59
CA GLU A 151 -1.79 7.07 5.98
C GLU A 151 -1.91 7.30 4.47
N GLY A 152 -1.75 6.24 3.68
CA GLY A 152 -1.79 6.29 2.22
C GLY A 152 -0.63 7.06 1.56
N GLY A 153 0.36 7.50 2.34
CA GLY A 153 1.58 8.14 1.85
C GLY A 153 1.35 9.47 1.12
N ILE A 154 2.32 9.84 0.27
CA ILE A 154 2.24 11.08 -0.50
C ILE A 154 1.08 11.05 -1.52
N VAL A 155 0.67 9.87 -1.97
CA VAL A 155 -0.48 9.72 -2.88
C VAL A 155 -1.77 10.19 -2.22
N ALA A 156 -2.04 9.76 -0.99
CA ALA A 156 -3.22 10.21 -0.24
C ALA A 156 -3.15 11.70 0.08
N LEU A 157 -1.96 12.24 0.35
CA LEU A 157 -1.77 13.68 0.50
C LEU A 157 -2.15 14.44 -0.78
N MET A 158 -1.64 13.99 -1.93
CA MET A 158 -1.95 14.60 -3.22
C MET A 158 -3.45 14.53 -3.53
N GLN A 159 -4.11 13.40 -3.25
CA GLN A 159 -5.56 13.27 -3.39
C GLN A 159 -6.31 14.28 -2.51
N ALA A 160 -5.91 14.44 -1.24
CA ALA A 160 -6.50 15.39 -0.33
C ALA A 160 -6.29 16.84 -0.80
N VAL A 161 -5.08 17.16 -1.26
CA VAL A 161 -4.76 18.48 -1.84
C VAL A 161 -5.66 18.75 -3.05
N MET A 162 -5.74 17.83 -4.01
CA MET A 162 -6.61 18.00 -5.16
C MET A 162 -8.07 18.17 -4.79
N ARG A 163 -8.58 17.43 -3.80
CA ARG A 163 -9.96 17.59 -3.32
C ARG A 163 -10.23 19.01 -2.82
N LEU A 164 -9.23 19.63 -2.18
CA LEU A 164 -9.32 21.00 -1.67
C LEU A 164 -9.22 22.06 -2.79
N TYR A 165 -8.46 21.82 -3.86
CA TYR A 165 -8.15 22.84 -4.89
C TYR A 165 -8.84 22.65 -6.24
N SER A 166 -9.32 21.45 -6.56
CA SER A 166 -10.09 21.18 -7.80
C SER A 166 -11.39 21.99 -7.90
N GLN A 167 -11.87 22.56 -6.79
CA GLN A 167 -13.02 23.46 -6.79
C GLN A 167 -12.68 24.91 -7.18
N GLN A 168 -11.40 25.28 -7.30
CA GLN A 168 -10.98 26.69 -7.38
C GLN A 168 -10.18 27.06 -8.64
N THR A 169 -9.49 26.14 -9.32
CA THR A 169 -8.61 26.48 -10.44
C THR A 169 -8.62 25.47 -11.59
N VAL A 170 -8.38 25.96 -12.81
CA VAL A 170 -8.21 25.15 -14.04
C VAL A 170 -6.84 24.46 -14.08
N GLU A 171 -5.86 24.98 -13.35
CA GLU A 171 -4.51 24.40 -13.24
C GLU A 171 -4.42 23.42 -12.05
N LEU A 172 -3.91 22.22 -12.35
CA LEU A 172 -3.72 21.08 -11.45
C LEU A 172 -2.37 21.16 -10.70
N GLU A 173 -2.00 22.34 -10.21
CA GLU A 173 -0.80 22.49 -9.40
C GLU A 173 -1.14 22.46 -7.90
N PRO A 174 -0.50 21.59 -7.10
CA PRO A 174 -0.65 21.63 -5.66
C PRO A 174 -0.02 22.93 -5.11
N PRO A 175 -0.55 23.46 -3.99
CA PRO A 175 0.03 24.61 -3.34
C PRO A 175 1.49 24.37 -2.90
N LYS A 176 2.34 25.37 -3.16
CA LYS A 176 3.77 25.32 -2.82
C LYS A 176 4.06 25.29 -1.32
N ASP A 177 3.10 25.70 -0.50
CA ASP A 177 3.13 25.60 0.96
C ASP A 177 2.81 24.18 1.47
N LEU A 178 2.48 23.23 0.58
CA LEU A 178 2.29 21.83 0.94
C LEU A 178 3.20 20.88 0.18
N VAL A 179 3.40 21.13 -1.12
CA VAL A 179 4.20 20.27 -2.00
C VAL A 179 5.21 21.12 -2.74
N VAL A 180 6.48 20.73 -2.66
CA VAL A 180 7.60 21.39 -3.33
C VAL A 180 8.16 20.52 -4.45
N ASN A 181 8.78 21.15 -5.45
CA ASN A 181 9.35 20.47 -6.63
C ASN A 181 8.35 19.58 -7.37
N PHE A 182 7.08 20.01 -7.42
CA PHE A 182 6.03 19.29 -8.13
C PHE A 182 6.36 19.17 -9.62
N GLN A 183 6.27 17.95 -10.15
CA GLN A 183 6.43 17.67 -11.59
C GLN A 183 5.18 16.96 -12.08
N PRO A 184 4.26 17.65 -12.79
CA PRO A 184 2.96 17.08 -13.16
C PRO A 184 3.07 15.81 -13.99
N GLU A 185 4.11 15.67 -14.81
CA GLU A 185 4.36 14.48 -15.65
C GLU A 185 4.64 13.19 -14.87
N LYS A 186 4.88 13.28 -13.55
CA LYS A 186 5.09 12.13 -12.65
C LYS A 186 3.81 11.68 -11.96
N TRP A 187 2.72 12.40 -12.16
CA TRP A 187 1.44 12.13 -11.51
C TRP A 187 0.35 11.91 -12.54
N ILE A 188 -0.53 10.96 -12.23
CA ILE A 188 -1.72 10.68 -13.02
C ILE A 188 -2.92 11.06 -12.18
N PHE A 189 -3.73 11.94 -12.77
CA PHE A 189 -4.89 12.54 -12.14
C PHE A 189 -6.14 12.08 -12.89
N CYS A 190 -6.98 11.32 -12.21
CA CYS A 190 -8.26 10.84 -12.73
C CYS A 190 -9.39 11.38 -11.87
N TYR A 191 -10.52 11.72 -12.48
CA TYR A 191 -11.73 12.13 -11.76
C TYR A 191 -12.80 11.06 -11.93
N SER A 192 -13.39 10.64 -10.83
CA SER A 192 -14.56 9.76 -10.80
C SER A 192 -15.72 10.46 -10.06
N PRO A 193 -16.95 9.89 -10.12
CA PRO A 193 -18.05 10.37 -9.29
C PRO A 193 -17.74 10.34 -7.78
N ASP A 194 -16.83 9.49 -7.34
CA ASP A 194 -16.43 9.33 -5.94
C ASP A 194 -15.30 10.30 -5.52
N GLY A 195 -14.72 11.03 -6.48
CA GLY A 195 -13.74 12.09 -6.24
C GLY A 195 -12.47 11.98 -7.09
N PRO A 196 -11.45 12.80 -6.79
CA PRO A 196 -10.16 12.73 -7.47
C PRO A 196 -9.38 11.49 -7.03
N HIS A 197 -8.89 10.75 -8.01
CA HIS A 197 -7.92 9.69 -7.84
C HIS A 197 -6.56 10.16 -8.34
N VAL A 198 -5.54 9.93 -7.53
CA VAL A 198 -4.15 10.23 -7.85
C VAL A 198 -3.35 8.94 -7.79
N ALA A 199 -2.48 8.75 -8.76
CA ALA A 199 -1.43 7.73 -8.74
C ALA A 199 -0.09 8.37 -9.15
N HIS A 200 1.00 7.86 -8.60
CA HIS A 200 2.34 8.19 -9.04
C HIS A 200 2.77 7.24 -10.18
N VAL A 201 3.49 7.73 -11.18
CA VAL A 201 3.89 6.92 -12.36
C VAL A 201 4.73 5.69 -11.98
N SER A 202 5.49 5.76 -10.88
CA SER A 202 6.25 4.60 -10.38
C SER A 202 5.36 3.41 -9.99
N GLU A 203 4.12 3.65 -9.57
CA GLU A 203 3.18 2.59 -9.19
C GLU A 203 2.71 1.78 -10.40
N ILE A 204 2.66 2.39 -11.57
CA ILE A 204 2.20 1.75 -12.80
C ILE A 204 3.32 0.91 -13.41
N SER A 205 4.53 1.46 -13.40
CA SER A 205 5.72 0.77 -13.93
C SER A 205 6.01 -0.54 -13.19
N GLU A 206 5.82 -0.57 -11.87
CA GLU A 206 6.06 -1.78 -11.07
C GLU A 206 4.94 -2.82 -11.24
N ASN A 207 3.69 -2.38 -11.36
CA ASN A 207 2.57 -3.30 -11.59
C ASN A 207 2.63 -3.96 -12.97
N SER A 208 3.06 -3.25 -14.02
CA SER A 208 3.17 -3.86 -15.35
C SER A 208 4.27 -4.92 -15.43
N GLU A 209 5.37 -4.76 -14.70
CA GLU A 209 6.44 -5.76 -14.68
C GLU A 209 6.02 -6.99 -13.87
N ARG A 210 5.29 -6.79 -12.76
CA ARG A 210 4.81 -7.88 -11.91
C ARG A 210 3.65 -8.66 -12.52
N GLU A 211 2.72 -8.00 -13.21
CA GLU A 211 1.65 -8.66 -13.96
C GLU A 211 2.22 -9.50 -15.11
N VAL A 212 3.30 -9.03 -15.77
CA VAL A 212 3.99 -9.83 -16.79
C VAL A 212 4.73 -11.01 -16.16
N GLU A 213 5.37 -10.85 -15.01
CA GLU A 213 6.05 -11.94 -14.31
C GLU A 213 5.06 -13.01 -13.80
N GLU A 214 3.92 -12.62 -13.21
CA GLU A 214 2.86 -13.56 -12.80
C GLU A 214 2.26 -14.29 -14.01
N LEU A 215 2.03 -13.60 -15.14
CA LEU A 215 1.53 -14.25 -16.36
C LEU A 215 2.54 -15.23 -16.95
N VAL A 216 3.83 -14.92 -16.89
CA VAL A 216 4.91 -15.82 -17.35
C VAL A 216 5.04 -17.02 -16.41
N GLU A 217 4.90 -16.84 -15.09
CA GLU A 217 4.91 -17.94 -14.13
C GLU A 217 3.70 -18.87 -14.28
N GLU A 218 2.50 -18.32 -14.50
CA GLU A 218 1.29 -19.12 -14.78
C GLU A 218 1.43 -19.92 -16.08
N GLU A 219 1.94 -19.31 -17.16
CA GLU A 219 2.13 -19.99 -18.45
C GLU A 219 3.21 -21.10 -18.37
N MET A 220 4.28 -20.87 -17.59
CA MET A 220 5.31 -21.90 -17.35
C MET A 220 4.82 -23.05 -16.46
N CYS A 221 3.92 -22.78 -15.50
CA CYS A 221 3.32 -23.81 -14.66
C CYS A 221 2.39 -24.75 -15.46
N ASP A 222 1.68 -24.22 -16.45
CA ASP A 222 0.82 -25.01 -17.34
C ASP A 222 1.62 -25.92 -18.29
N GLU A 223 2.74 -25.43 -18.86
CA GLU A 223 3.63 -26.27 -19.68
C GLU A 223 4.30 -27.39 -18.88
N LEU A 224 4.74 -27.11 -17.65
CA LEU A 224 5.34 -28.13 -16.78
C LEU A 224 4.31 -29.18 -16.33
N THR A 225 3.07 -28.77 -16.08
CA THR A 225 1.97 -29.69 -15.74
C THR A 225 1.67 -30.64 -16.91
N PHE A 226 1.69 -30.13 -18.15
CA PHE A 226 1.52 -30.93 -19.36
C PHE A 226 2.64 -31.98 -19.55
N LEU A 227 3.89 -31.61 -19.27
CA LEU A 227 5.05 -32.53 -19.38
C LEU A 227 5.03 -33.64 -18.32
N VAL A 228 4.59 -33.33 -17.09
CA VAL A 228 4.43 -34.34 -16.03
C VAL A 228 3.33 -35.34 -16.39
N ASP A 229 2.22 -34.90 -16.98
CA ASP A 229 1.10 -35.76 -17.35
C ASP A 229 1.44 -36.71 -18.52
N GLN A 230 2.24 -36.25 -19.50
CA GLN A 230 2.77 -37.14 -20.56
C GLN A 230 3.71 -38.22 -20.02
N SER A 231 4.51 -37.93 -18.99
CA SER A 231 5.43 -38.91 -18.41
C SER A 231 4.71 -40.02 -17.63
N MET A 232 3.55 -39.72 -17.05
CA MET A 232 2.73 -40.68 -16.31
C MET A 232 1.99 -41.66 -17.24
N SER A 233 1.74 -41.27 -18.50
CA SER A 233 1.04 -42.11 -19.49
C SER A 233 1.91 -43.20 -20.13
N LEU A 234 3.24 -43.19 -19.93
CA LEU A 234 4.16 -44.13 -20.59
C LEU A 234 4.71 -45.23 -19.66
N SER A 235 4.15 -45.39 -18.47
CA SER A 235 4.53 -46.50 -17.58
C SER A 235 3.98 -47.83 -18.13
N PRO A 236 4.82 -48.79 -18.55
CA PRO A 236 4.35 -50.08 -19.05
C PRO A 236 3.65 -50.85 -17.93
N GLN A 237 2.44 -51.34 -18.21
CA GLN A 237 1.70 -52.21 -17.30
C GLN A 237 2.52 -53.47 -17.01
N VAL A 238 2.97 -53.59 -15.76
CA VAL A 238 3.56 -54.83 -15.24
C VAL A 238 2.46 -55.89 -15.26
N GLN A 239 2.48 -56.74 -16.29
CA GLN A 239 1.64 -57.93 -16.36
C GLN A 239 2.04 -58.88 -15.24
N GLY A 240 1.24 -58.90 -14.18
CA GLY A 240 1.26 -59.96 -13.19
C GLY A 240 0.73 -61.26 -13.77
N SER A 241 1.57 -62.29 -13.80
CA SER A 241 1.15 -63.70 -13.85
C SER A 241 1.80 -64.39 -12.64
N MET A 242 1.07 -64.61 -11.56
CA MET A 242 0.20 -65.77 -11.25
C MET A 242 0.95 -66.93 -10.55
N PRO A 243 0.22 -67.72 -9.74
CA PRO A 243 0.73 -68.43 -8.56
C PRO A 243 0.90 -69.93 -8.80
N TYR A 244 1.69 -70.59 -7.94
CA TYR A 244 1.59 -72.03 -7.63
C TYR A 244 1.84 -72.16 -6.11
N ILE A 245 0.83 -72.47 -5.29
CA ILE A 245 0.18 -73.78 -5.01
C ILE A 245 1.13 -74.76 -4.30
N SER A 246 0.70 -75.06 -3.05
CA SER A 246 0.98 -76.20 -2.16
C SER A 246 2.32 -76.24 -1.43
#